data_AF-A0A9X9T7U2-F1
#
_entry.id   AF-A0A9X9T7U2-F1
#
_cell.length_a   1.000
_cell.length_b   1.000
_cell.length_c   1.000
_cell.angle_alpha   90.00
_cell.angle_beta   90.00
_cell.angle_gamma   90.00
#
_symmetry.space_group_name_H-M   'P 1'
#
loop_
_entity.id
_entity.type
_entity.pdbx_description
1 polymer ?
#
loop_
_entity_poly.entity_id
_entity_poly.type
_entity_poly.pdbx_seq_one_letter_code
_entity_poly.pdbx_strand_id
1 'polypeptide(L)'
;MGNRNKFFLILVAFVMVFICIFYYPVLLCPILPQTTTINLVEIRSSSIDFENRTITSISEDDFKKYPELGELFHNITPIGDGNFGERDTKIVNSLSVSERKASEMRKEHSSKTFYWKGGYYGILIQQP
;
A
#
# COMPACT_ATOMS: atom_id res chain seq x y z
N MET A 1 -60.10 -2.61 -18.70
CA MET A 1 -58.74 -2.96 -18.22
C MET A 1 -58.58 -2.42 -16.81
N GLY A 2 -58.77 -3.29 -15.80
CA GLY A 2 -59.02 -2.88 -14.41
C GLY A 2 -57.77 -2.48 -13.61
N ASN A 3 -58.00 -1.73 -12.53
CA ASN A 3 -56.97 -1.22 -11.61
C ASN A 3 -55.98 -2.29 -11.09
N ARG A 4 -56.34 -3.58 -11.11
CA ARG A 4 -55.44 -4.71 -10.80
C ARG A 4 -54.21 -4.78 -11.71
N ASN A 5 -54.34 -4.48 -13.00
CA ASN A 5 -53.20 -4.52 -13.93
C ASN A 5 -52.23 -3.35 -13.68
N LYS A 6 -52.76 -2.19 -13.27
CA LYS A 6 -51.95 -1.02 -12.90
C LYS A 6 -51.17 -1.30 -11.61
N PHE A 7 -51.82 -1.89 -10.62
CA PHE A 7 -51.19 -2.25 -9.35
C PHE A 7 -50.09 -3.31 -9.54
N PHE A 8 -50.33 -4.30 -10.40
CA PHE A 8 -49.34 -5.32 -10.73
C PHE A 8 -48.10 -4.73 -11.42
N LEU A 9 -48.29 -3.80 -12.37
CA LEU A 9 -47.17 -3.11 -13.04
C LEU A 9 -46.34 -2.26 -12.07
N ILE A 10 -46.99 -1.56 -11.14
CA ILE A 10 -46.30 -0.77 -10.11
C ILE A 10 -45.49 -1.69 -9.19
N LEU A 11 -46.05 -2.83 -8.76
CA LEU A 11 -45.36 -3.80 -7.94
C LEU A 11 -44.11 -4.36 -8.66
N VAL A 12 -44.23 -4.73 -9.93
CA VAL A 12 -43.11 -5.23 -10.74
C VAL A 12 -42.03 -4.16 -10.90
N ALA A 13 -42.40 -2.91 -11.15
CA ALA A 13 -41.45 -1.81 -11.23
C ALA A 13 -40.70 -1.60 -9.90
N PHE A 14 -41.40 -1.69 -8.77
CA PHE A 14 -40.79 -1.57 -7.45
C PHE A 14 -39.80 -2.70 -7.15
N VAL A 15 -40.14 -3.94 -7.51
CA VAL A 15 -39.25 -5.09 -7.36
C VAL A 15 -38.01 -4.96 -8.24
N MET A 16 -38.16 -4.49 -9.49
CA MET A 16 -37.02 -4.25 -10.38
C MET A 16 -36.08 -3.17 -9.84
N VAL A 17 -36.62 -2.06 -9.33
CA VAL A 17 -35.83 -0.99 -8.71
C VAL A 17 -35.12 -1.50 -7.45
N PHE A 18 -35.80 -2.30 -6.64
CA PHE A 18 -35.20 -2.90 -5.44
C PHE A 18 -34.04 -3.84 -5.82
N ILE A 19 -34.23 -4.73 -6.80
CA ILE A 19 -33.15 -5.61 -7.29
C ILE A 19 -31.99 -4.78 -7.84
N CYS A 20 -32.25 -3.72 -8.61
CA CYS A 20 -31.18 -2.86 -9.12
C CYS A 20 -30.39 -2.17 -8.00
N ILE A 21 -31.06 -1.64 -6.98
CA ILE A 21 -30.37 -0.91 -5.89
C ILE A 21 -29.60 -1.85 -4.97
N PHE A 22 -30.11 -3.06 -4.70
CA PHE A 22 -29.47 -3.96 -3.74
C PHE A 22 -28.52 -4.97 -4.39
N TYR A 23 -28.76 -5.38 -5.63
CA TYR A 23 -28.00 -6.44 -6.29
C TYR A 23 -26.81 -5.88 -7.09
N TYR A 24 -26.92 -4.71 -7.72
CA TYR A 24 -25.79 -4.10 -8.45
C TYR A 24 -24.59 -3.72 -7.57
N PRO A 25 -24.76 -3.10 -6.38
CA PRO A 25 -23.62 -2.78 -5.53
C PRO A 25 -22.88 -4.03 -5.04
N VAL A 26 -23.61 -5.13 -4.80
CA VAL A 26 -23.03 -6.42 -4.38
C VAL A 26 -22.22 -7.06 -5.53
N LEU A 27 -22.71 -6.97 -6.76
CA LEU A 27 -22.00 -7.42 -7.97
C LEU A 27 -20.78 -6.56 -8.32
N LEU A 28 -20.77 -5.27 -7.96
CA LEU A 28 -19.65 -4.34 -8.20
C LEU A 28 -18.62 -4.33 -7.05
N CYS A 29 -19.00 -4.80 -5.85
CA CYS A 29 -18.12 -4.90 -4.69
C CYS A 29 -16.79 -5.67 -4.94
N PRO A 30 -16.76 -6.80 -5.69
CA PRO A 30 -15.50 -7.50 -5.97
C PRO A 30 -14.58 -6.79 -6.97
N ILE A 31 -14.98 -5.65 -7.55
CA ILE A 31 -14.19 -4.90 -8.57
C ILE A 31 -13.36 -3.79 -7.92
N LEU A 32 -13.46 -3.59 -6.60
CA LEU A 32 -12.58 -2.64 -5.91
C LEU A 32 -11.13 -3.13 -6.04
N PRO A 33 -10.23 -2.30 -6.62
CA PRO A 33 -8.84 -2.70 -6.78
C PRO A 33 -8.25 -2.97 -5.40
N GLN A 34 -7.77 -4.20 -5.19
CA GLN A 34 -7.09 -4.57 -3.96
C GLN A 34 -5.77 -3.80 -3.88
N THR A 35 -5.69 -2.92 -2.88
CA THR A 35 -4.49 -2.14 -2.59
C THR A 35 -3.75 -2.74 -1.42
N THR A 36 -2.43 -2.85 -1.54
CA THR A 36 -1.53 -3.29 -0.48
C THR A 36 -0.71 -2.11 0.01
N THR A 37 -0.55 -2.01 1.34
CA THR A 37 0.28 -0.99 1.95
C THR A 37 1.75 -1.44 2.01
N ILE A 38 2.62 -0.61 1.47
CA ILE A 38 4.06 -0.70 1.59
C ILE A 38 4.50 0.31 2.64
N ASN A 39 5.29 -0.11 3.62
CA ASN A 39 5.85 0.74 4.66
C ASN A 39 7.35 0.92 4.43
N LEU A 40 7.81 2.17 4.48
CA LEU A 40 9.22 2.48 4.64
C LEU A 40 9.55 2.49 6.13
N VAL A 41 10.60 1.79 6.49
CA VAL A 41 11.00 1.58 7.87
C VAL A 41 12.44 2.01 8.04
N GLU A 42 12.70 2.95 8.95
CA GLU A 42 14.05 3.27 9.36
C GLU A 42 14.56 2.19 10.31
N ILE A 43 15.82 1.80 10.14
CA ILE A 43 16.52 0.78 10.91
C ILE A 43 17.57 1.49 11.75
N ARG A 44 17.60 1.20 13.05
CA ARG A 44 18.60 1.76 13.96
C ARG A 44 19.99 1.38 13.48
N SER A 45 20.91 2.33 13.41
CA SER A 45 22.23 2.09 12.82
C SER A 45 22.99 0.98 13.54
N SER A 46 22.83 0.89 14.87
CA SER A 46 23.46 -0.13 15.72
C SER A 46 22.89 -1.54 15.55
N SER A 47 21.72 -1.72 14.94
CA SER A 47 21.10 -3.04 14.72
C SER A 47 21.39 -3.60 13.32
N ILE A 48 22.16 -2.85 12.51
CA ILE A 48 22.54 -3.26 11.16
C ILE A 48 23.77 -4.15 11.24
N ASP A 49 23.59 -5.38 10.78
CA ASP A 49 24.70 -6.28 10.50
C ASP A 49 25.35 -5.89 9.18
N PHE A 50 26.39 -5.05 9.25
CA PHE A 50 27.15 -4.56 8.10
C PHE A 50 27.93 -5.67 7.38
N GLU A 51 28.23 -6.79 8.05
CA GLU A 51 29.00 -7.88 7.47
C GLU A 51 28.14 -8.78 6.59
N ASN A 52 26.86 -8.97 6.96
CA ASN A 52 25.96 -9.89 6.26
C ASN A 52 24.87 -9.21 5.41
N ARG A 53 24.70 -7.88 5.46
CA ARG A 53 23.68 -7.17 4.67
C ARG A 53 24.25 -6.42 3.48
N THR A 54 23.58 -6.54 2.34
CA THR A 54 23.83 -5.67 1.19
C THR A 54 23.20 -4.30 1.40
N ILE A 55 24.05 -3.31 1.68
CA ILE A 55 23.65 -1.90 1.76
C ILE A 55 23.69 -1.29 0.37
N THR A 56 22.55 -0.81 -0.09
CA THR A 56 22.39 -0.15 -1.39
C THR A 56 22.18 1.34 -1.17
N SER A 57 23.10 2.17 -1.66
CA SER A 57 22.85 3.61 -1.69
C SER A 57 21.75 3.88 -2.70
N ILE A 58 20.73 4.64 -2.31
CA ILE A 58 19.67 5.09 -3.23
C ILE A 58 19.85 6.56 -3.56
N SER A 59 19.53 6.93 -4.80
CA SER A 59 19.69 8.28 -5.33
C SER A 59 18.40 8.77 -6.00
N GLU A 60 18.35 10.06 -6.32
CA GLU A 60 17.21 10.62 -7.06
C GLU A 60 17.04 10.02 -8.46
N ASP A 61 18.10 9.50 -9.08
CA ASP A 61 18.01 8.81 -10.36
C ASP A 61 17.31 7.45 -10.23
N ASP A 62 17.48 6.76 -9.10
CA ASP A 62 16.74 5.53 -8.80
C ASP A 62 15.24 5.80 -8.66
N PHE A 63 14.87 6.97 -8.13
CA PHE A 63 13.47 7.38 -8.02
C PHE A 63 12.82 7.67 -9.37
N LYS A 64 13.59 8.10 -10.38
CA LYS A 64 13.07 8.23 -11.75
C LYS A 64 12.73 6.87 -12.35
N LYS A 65 13.52 5.84 -12.01
CA LYS A 65 13.30 4.46 -12.48
C LYS A 65 12.18 3.77 -11.69
N TYR A 66 12.06 4.08 -10.41
CA TYR A 66 11.06 3.54 -9.49
C TYR A 66 10.33 4.67 -8.75
N PRO A 67 9.28 5.26 -9.36
CA PRO A 67 8.55 6.39 -8.78
C PRO A 67 8.00 6.12 -7.37
N GLU A 68 7.58 4.88 -7.09
CA GLU A 68 7.04 4.49 -5.80
C GLU A 68 8.09 4.50 -4.69
N LEU A 69 9.36 4.22 -5.02
CA LEU A 69 10.47 4.47 -4.09
C LEU A 69 10.63 5.97 -3.86
N GLY A 70 10.53 6.79 -4.90
CA GLY A 70 10.56 8.25 -4.78
C GLY A 70 9.50 8.77 -3.82
N GLU A 71 8.27 8.27 -3.91
CA GLU A 71 7.16 8.63 -3.01
C GLU A 71 7.41 8.16 -1.57
N LEU A 72 7.91 6.92 -1.38
CA LEU A 72 8.24 6.40 -0.05
C LEU A 72 9.36 7.21 0.63
N PHE A 73 10.37 7.64 -0.13
CA PHE A 73 11.50 8.42 0.39
C PHE A 73 11.27 9.94 0.35
N HIS A 74 10.11 10.39 -0.11
CA HIS A 74 9.79 11.81 -0.23
C HIS A 74 9.75 12.48 1.15
N ASN A 75 10.48 13.58 1.30
CA ASN A 75 10.61 14.34 2.55
C ASN A 75 11.06 13.54 3.78
N ILE A 76 11.70 12.38 3.58
CA ILE A 76 12.24 11.60 4.69
C ILE A 76 13.51 12.24 5.23
N THR A 77 13.50 12.43 6.55
CA THR A 77 14.65 12.85 7.34
C THR A 77 14.88 11.77 8.41
N PRO A 78 16.14 11.33 8.63
CA PRO A 78 16.42 10.33 9.66
C PRO A 78 15.94 10.79 11.02
N ILE A 79 15.22 9.92 11.75
CA ILE A 79 14.78 10.22 13.11
C ILE A 79 15.96 10.19 14.08
N GLY A 80 17.04 9.50 13.72
CA GLY A 80 18.24 9.34 14.55
C GLY A 80 18.06 8.29 15.66
N ASP A 81 19.16 7.66 16.06
CA ASP A 81 19.14 6.47 16.93
C ASP A 81 18.45 6.71 18.30
N GLY A 82 18.48 7.94 18.83
CA GLY A 82 17.84 8.29 20.10
C GLY A 82 16.31 8.22 20.09
N ASN A 83 15.66 8.24 18.92
CA ASN A 83 14.21 8.30 18.77
C ASN A 83 13.53 6.94 18.49
N PHE A 84 14.31 5.86 18.58
CA PHE A 84 13.85 4.49 18.39
C PHE A 84 13.27 3.83 19.66
N GLY A 85 13.57 4.37 20.84
CA GLY A 85 13.14 3.78 22.12
C GLY A 85 13.71 2.37 22.33
N GLU A 86 12.87 1.39 22.59
CA GLU A 86 13.25 -0.03 22.74
C GLU A 86 13.21 -0.83 21.42
N ARG A 87 12.79 -0.20 20.30
CA ARG A 87 12.63 -0.90 19.02
C ARG A 87 13.86 -0.70 18.12
N ASP A 88 14.17 -1.70 17.31
CA ASP A 88 15.26 -1.62 16.32
C ASP A 88 14.83 -1.00 14.99
N THR A 89 13.52 -0.87 14.79
CA THR A 89 12.94 -0.35 13.55
C THR A 89 11.73 0.54 13.83
N LYS A 90 11.50 1.54 12.97
CA LYS A 90 10.34 2.43 13.05
C LYS A 90 9.80 2.75 11.66
N ILE A 91 8.48 2.65 11.49
CA ILE A 91 7.82 3.08 10.26
C ILE A 91 7.93 4.60 10.16
N VAL A 92 8.47 5.08 9.04
CA VAL A 92 8.66 6.52 8.76
C VAL A 92 7.79 7.03 7.63
N ASN A 93 7.34 6.14 6.74
CA ASN A 93 6.38 6.48 5.70
C ASN A 93 5.62 5.23 5.24
N SER A 94 4.50 5.43 4.55
CA SER A 94 3.75 4.36 3.91
C SER A 94 3.11 4.82 2.61
N LEU A 95 2.92 3.87 1.70
CA LEU A 95 2.30 4.09 0.40
C LEU A 95 1.35 2.93 0.10
N SER A 96 0.13 3.23 -0.31
CA SER A 96 -0.82 2.23 -0.80
C SER A 96 -0.66 2.08 -2.31
N VAL A 97 -0.32 0.87 -2.75
CA VAL A 97 -0.15 0.54 -4.18
C VAL A 97 -1.03 -0.64 -4.56
N SER A 98 -1.16 -0.94 -5.85
CA SER A 98 -1.84 -2.18 -6.28
C SER A 98 -1.05 -3.43 -5.85
N GLU A 99 -1.74 -4.55 -5.64
CA GLU A 99 -1.09 -5.83 -5.28
C GLU A 99 0.03 -6.22 -6.25
N ARG A 100 -0.19 -6.02 -7.55
CA ARG A 100 0.82 -6.28 -8.58
C ARG A 100 2.10 -5.49 -8.31
N LYS A 101 1.97 -4.19 -8.04
CA LYS A 101 3.10 -3.31 -7.78
C LYS A 101 3.79 -3.64 -6.46
N ALA A 102 3.02 -4.01 -5.44
CA ALA A 102 3.56 -4.51 -4.18
C ALA A 102 4.40 -5.78 -4.38
N SER A 103 3.94 -6.71 -5.21
CA SER A 103 4.68 -7.93 -5.54
C SER A 103 5.99 -7.63 -6.28
N GLU A 104 5.97 -6.72 -7.25
CA GLU A 104 7.16 -6.26 -7.98
C GLU A 104 8.18 -5.60 -7.02
N MET A 105 7.71 -4.69 -6.16
CA MET A 105 8.54 -4.03 -5.14
C MET A 105 9.12 -5.03 -4.14
N ARG A 106 8.34 -6.04 -3.73
CA ARG A 106 8.82 -7.11 -2.85
C ARG A 106 10.00 -7.83 -3.48
N LYS A 107 9.82 -8.30 -4.71
CA LYS A 107 10.82 -9.09 -5.41
C LYS A 107 12.12 -8.32 -5.61
N GLU A 108 12.03 -7.03 -5.93
CA GLU A 108 13.20 -6.22 -6.27
C GLU A 108 13.89 -5.60 -5.05
N HIS A 109 13.15 -5.30 -3.97
CA HIS A 109 13.63 -4.42 -2.90
C HIS A 109 13.49 -4.98 -1.48
N SER A 110 12.72 -6.06 -1.22
CA SER A 110 12.47 -6.49 0.18
C SER A 110 13.70 -7.05 0.90
N SER A 111 14.72 -7.50 0.17
CA SER A 111 15.97 -8.02 0.73
C SER A 111 17.06 -6.97 0.88
N LYS A 112 16.85 -5.75 0.38
CA LYS A 112 17.85 -4.68 0.35
C LYS A 112 17.68 -3.76 1.55
N THR A 113 18.81 -3.30 2.10
CA THR A 113 18.82 -2.17 3.03
C THR A 113 19.28 -0.93 2.27
N PHE A 114 18.46 0.12 2.26
CA PHE A 114 18.75 1.36 1.55
C PHE A 114 19.44 2.36 2.46
N TYR A 115 20.47 3.02 1.96
CA TYR A 115 21.08 4.17 2.62
C TYR A 115 20.59 5.46 1.98
N TRP A 116 20.02 6.36 2.78
CA TRP A 116 19.47 7.65 2.32
C TRP A 116 19.69 8.76 3.36
N LYS A 117 20.31 9.88 2.95
CA LYS A 117 20.52 11.07 3.81
C LYS A 117 21.08 10.78 5.21
N GLY A 118 21.92 9.75 5.37
CA GLY A 118 22.52 9.37 6.65
C GLY A 118 21.72 8.34 7.46
N GLY A 119 20.53 7.95 7.02
CA GLY A 119 19.72 6.89 7.62
C GLY A 119 19.73 5.60 6.82
N TYR A 120 19.33 4.51 7.47
CA TYR A 120 19.19 3.19 6.86
C TYR A 120 17.73 2.76 6.86
N TYR A 121 17.27 2.23 5.74
CA TYR A 121 15.85 1.97 5.52
C TYR A 121 15.61 0.59 4.92
N GLY A 122 14.52 -0.04 5.35
CA GLY A 122 13.97 -1.26 4.77
C GLY A 122 12.55 -1.03 4.28
N ILE A 123 12.11 -1.86 3.34
CA ILE A 123 10.74 -1.82 2.81
C ILE A 123 9.99 -3.03 3.33
N LEU A 124 8.95 -2.79 4.12
CA LEU A 124 8.06 -3.82 4.65
C LEU A 124 6.72 -3.79 3.92
N ILE A 125 6.30 -4.94 3.40
CA ILE A 125 5.05 -5.08 2.66
C ILE A 125 4.14 -6.00 3.49
N GLN A 126 3.04 -5.46 4.00
CA GLN A 126 2.08 -6.25 4.77
C GLN A 126 1.37 -7.22 3.81
N GLN A 127 1.35 -8.50 4.18
CA GLN A 127 0.52 -9.48 3.47
C GLN A 127 -0.89 -9.45 4.06
N PRO A 128 -1.94 -9.55 3.23
CA PRO A 128 -3.29 -9.78 3.70
C PRO A 128 -3.45 -11.14 4.40
#